data_AF-H2XPZ9-F1
#
_entry.id   AF-H2XPZ9-F1
#
_cell.length_a   1.000
_cell.length_b   1.000
_cell.length_c   1.000
_cell.angle_alpha   90.00
_cell.angle_beta   90.00
_cell.angle_gamma   90.00
#
_symmetry.space_group_name_H-M   'P 1'
#
loop_
_entity.id
_entity.type
_entity.pdbx_description
1 polymer ?
#
loop_
_entity_poly.entity_id
_entity_poly.type
_entity_poly.pdbx_seq_one_letter_code
_entity_poly.pdbx_strand_id
1 'polypeptide(L)'
;MNIRVSDLHHLPGELQKAATSVFWRGDSQDISTALLTPIPSVFLHTVVRKGGISTALCYAILHSYPEASVSNFRQLTDSQLIFTVENEGQLIDDIKGGVGNRKLNSTLQDLPSLLEDSFFNIFQEVHLSFHLERQSSCAGGSSIKSKETIEQVDTSVSDVPPNTNKTTSINIQEMMDLIAQDDGASLFEEGKYGEALFYLETYLKTVSGLERSLVQLKLALCLRASKR
;
A
#
# COMPACT_ATOMS: atom_id res chain seq x y z
N MET A 1 2.23 -5.06 -21.50
CA MET A 1 2.13 -3.75 -22.19
C MET A 1 2.76 -2.66 -21.32
N ASN A 2 3.22 -1.53 -21.84
CA ASN A 2 3.69 -0.40 -21.00
C ASN A 2 2.71 0.78 -21.07
N ILE A 3 2.53 1.46 -19.94
CA ILE A 3 1.80 2.73 -19.86
C ILE A 3 2.77 3.82 -19.44
N ARG A 4 2.79 4.90 -20.22
CA ARG A 4 3.48 6.15 -19.87
C ARG A 4 2.48 7.11 -19.24
N VAL A 5 2.86 7.65 -18.10
CA VAL A 5 2.18 8.73 -17.39
C VAL A 5 2.96 10.02 -17.62
N SER A 6 2.26 11.09 -17.99
CA SER A 6 2.84 12.42 -18.24
C SER A 6 2.23 13.45 -17.29
N ASP A 7 2.76 14.68 -17.35
CA ASP A 7 2.28 15.85 -16.59
C ASP A 7 2.59 15.82 -15.09
N LEU A 8 3.64 15.08 -14.69
CA LEU A 8 4.07 15.01 -13.28
C LEU A 8 4.58 16.34 -12.73
N HIS A 9 4.92 17.31 -13.57
CA HIS A 9 5.44 18.62 -13.16
C HIS A 9 4.42 19.45 -12.35
N HIS A 10 3.13 19.11 -12.39
CA HIS A 10 2.09 19.70 -11.54
C HIS A 10 2.15 19.20 -10.09
N LEU A 11 2.88 18.11 -9.81
CA LEU A 11 3.06 17.60 -8.46
C LEU A 11 4.14 18.40 -7.70
N PRO A 12 4.06 18.49 -6.37
CA PRO A 12 5.16 18.99 -5.56
C PRO A 12 6.45 18.19 -5.81
N GLY A 13 7.62 18.84 -5.77
CA GLY A 13 8.90 18.24 -6.17
C GLY A 13 9.25 16.91 -5.46
N GLU A 14 8.75 16.69 -4.25
CA GLU A 14 8.93 15.44 -3.51
C GLU A 14 8.20 14.24 -4.14
N LEU A 15 7.12 14.48 -4.89
CA LEU A 15 6.29 13.45 -5.54
C LEU A 15 6.52 13.34 -7.04
N GLN A 16 7.30 14.24 -7.63
CA GLN A 16 7.68 14.15 -9.04
C GLN A 16 8.59 12.95 -9.32
N LYS A 17 9.27 12.43 -8.29
CA LYS A 17 10.20 11.31 -8.39
C LYS A 17 9.45 9.99 -8.20
N ALA A 18 9.49 9.15 -9.23
CA ALA A 18 9.05 7.76 -9.17
C ALA A 18 9.96 6.97 -8.23
N ALA A 19 9.38 6.33 -7.22
CA ALA A 19 10.02 5.24 -6.51
C ALA A 19 9.85 3.94 -7.30
N THR A 20 10.89 3.12 -7.36
CA THR A 20 10.82 1.75 -7.91
C THR A 20 10.46 0.73 -6.82
N SER A 21 10.89 1.00 -5.58
CA SER A 21 10.68 0.15 -4.42
C SER A 21 10.28 0.96 -3.19
N VAL A 22 9.71 0.27 -2.20
CA VAL A 22 9.38 0.82 -0.89
C VAL A 22 9.92 -0.10 0.20
N PHE A 23 10.43 0.50 1.28
CA PHE A 23 10.88 -0.28 2.44
C PHE A 23 9.69 -0.65 3.31
N TRP A 24 9.36 -1.94 3.35
CA TRP A 24 8.21 -2.48 4.05
C TRP A 24 8.59 -3.73 4.85
N ARG A 25 8.23 -3.75 6.14
CA ARG A 25 8.50 -4.87 7.07
C ARG A 25 9.96 -5.33 7.16
N GLY A 26 10.91 -4.43 6.90
CA GLY A 26 12.34 -4.74 6.97
C GLY A 26 12.99 -5.05 5.63
N ASP A 27 12.20 -5.14 4.56
CA ASP A 27 12.68 -5.48 3.22
C ASP A 27 12.39 -4.36 2.22
N SER A 28 13.26 -4.23 1.21
CA SER A 28 12.98 -3.43 0.02
C SER A 28 12.09 -4.24 -0.92
N GLN A 29 10.85 -3.80 -1.12
CA GLN A 29 9.86 -4.46 -1.97
C GLN A 29 9.60 -3.63 -3.21
N ASP A 30 9.52 -4.27 -4.38
CA ASP A 30 9.18 -3.58 -5.63
C ASP A 30 7.73 -3.11 -5.62
N ILE A 31 7.52 -1.87 -6.06
CA ILE A 31 6.18 -1.28 -6.10
C ILE A 31 5.38 -1.97 -7.21
N SER A 32 4.31 -2.64 -6.81
CA SER A 32 3.41 -3.39 -7.68
C SER A 32 2.03 -3.53 -7.03
N THR A 33 1.01 -3.88 -7.83
CA THR A 33 -0.33 -4.12 -7.26
C THR A 33 -0.31 -5.33 -6.32
N ALA A 34 0.50 -6.34 -6.64
CA ALA A 34 0.71 -7.51 -5.80
C ALA A 34 1.26 -7.16 -4.40
N LEU A 35 2.08 -6.11 -4.29
CA LEU A 35 2.56 -5.62 -3.00
C LEU A 35 1.41 -5.04 -2.16
N LEU A 36 0.49 -4.29 -2.77
CA LEU A 36 -0.56 -3.57 -2.04
C LEU A 36 -1.73 -4.48 -1.62
N THR A 37 -2.07 -5.49 -2.41
CA THR A 37 -3.19 -6.42 -2.13
C THR A 37 -3.19 -7.04 -0.72
N PRO A 38 -2.07 -7.57 -0.20
CA PRO A 38 -2.05 -8.17 1.14
C PRO A 38 -1.90 -7.16 2.29
N ILE A 39 -1.77 -5.86 2.01
CA ILE A 39 -1.52 -4.85 3.04
C ILE A 39 -2.85 -4.47 3.70
N PRO A 40 -2.99 -4.59 5.04
CA PRO A 40 -4.19 -4.15 5.74
C PRO A 40 -4.47 -2.66 5.48
N SER A 41 -5.75 -2.30 5.34
CA SER A 41 -6.19 -0.95 4.99
C SER A 41 -5.59 0.13 5.90
N VAL A 42 -5.49 -0.15 7.20
CA VAL A 42 -4.90 0.73 8.21
C VAL A 42 -3.45 1.14 7.92
N PHE A 43 -2.70 0.38 7.12
CA PHE A 43 -1.31 0.68 6.76
C PHE A 43 -1.16 1.23 5.34
N LEU A 44 -2.22 1.21 4.51
CA LEU A 44 -2.13 1.63 3.12
C LEU A 44 -1.71 3.09 2.99
N HIS A 45 -2.25 4.00 3.81
CA HIS A 45 -1.87 5.42 3.79
C HIS A 45 -0.35 5.59 3.99
N THR A 46 0.24 4.86 4.95
CA THR A 46 1.68 4.93 5.24
C THR A 46 2.52 4.42 4.06
N VAL A 47 2.12 3.29 3.46
CA VAL A 47 2.86 2.69 2.35
C VAL A 47 2.76 3.56 1.09
N VAL A 48 1.56 4.06 0.79
CA VAL A 48 1.30 4.95 -0.35
C VAL A 48 2.06 6.27 -0.18
N ARG A 49 2.11 6.83 1.03
CA ARG A 49 2.88 8.04 1.31
C ARG A 49 4.39 7.82 1.12
N LYS A 50 4.93 6.69 1.57
CA LYS A 50 6.36 6.38 1.44
C LYS A 50 6.79 6.06 0.01
N GLY A 51 5.96 5.39 -0.77
CA GLY A 51 6.26 5.08 -2.17
C GLY A 51 5.91 6.21 -3.15
N GLY A 52 5.31 7.30 -2.67
CA GLY A 52 5.01 8.50 -3.44
C GLY A 52 4.06 8.23 -4.62
N ILE A 53 4.33 8.88 -5.75
CA ILE A 53 3.48 8.79 -6.94
C ILE A 53 3.33 7.37 -7.47
N SER A 54 4.39 6.55 -7.43
CA SER A 54 4.36 5.19 -7.95
C SER A 54 3.35 4.32 -7.19
N THR A 55 3.35 4.38 -5.86
CA THR A 55 2.37 3.66 -5.04
C THR A 55 0.98 4.26 -5.12
N ALA A 56 0.86 5.59 -5.27
CA ALA A 56 -0.45 6.24 -5.45
C ALA A 56 -1.12 5.81 -6.76
N LEU A 57 -0.36 5.77 -7.86
CA LEU A 57 -0.81 5.24 -9.15
C LEU A 57 -1.16 3.76 -9.06
N CYS A 58 -0.31 2.97 -8.39
CA CYS A 58 -0.54 1.56 -8.18
C CYS A 58 -1.85 1.31 -7.40
N TYR A 59 -2.09 2.07 -6.33
CA TYR A 59 -3.31 1.98 -5.55
C TYR A 59 -4.54 2.43 -6.35
N ALA A 60 -4.44 3.53 -7.11
CA ALA A 60 -5.52 4.00 -7.96
C ALA A 60 -5.91 2.98 -9.04
N ILE A 61 -4.93 2.30 -9.64
CA ILE A 61 -5.15 1.21 -10.60
C ILE A 61 -5.81 0.02 -9.92
N LEU A 62 -5.30 -0.43 -8.76
CA LEU A 62 -5.88 -1.55 -8.01
C LEU A 62 -7.34 -1.27 -7.61
N HIS A 63 -7.66 -0.03 -7.24
CA HIS A 63 -9.01 0.35 -6.86
C HIS A 63 -9.96 0.48 -8.06
N SER A 64 -9.48 1.08 -9.16
CA SER A 64 -10.29 1.27 -10.38
C SER A 64 -10.44 0.00 -11.21
N TYR A 65 -9.44 -0.86 -11.22
CA TYR A 65 -9.30 -2.05 -12.06
C TYR A 65 -8.75 -3.21 -11.22
N PRO A 66 -9.58 -3.82 -10.35
CA PRO A 66 -9.13 -4.88 -9.43
C PRO A 66 -8.52 -6.10 -10.12
N GLU A 67 -8.88 -6.32 -11.39
CA GLU A 67 -8.35 -7.40 -12.23
C GLU A 67 -7.00 -7.06 -12.88
N ALA A 68 -6.62 -5.79 -12.95
CA ALA A 68 -5.37 -5.36 -13.57
C ALA A 68 -4.19 -5.48 -12.60
N SER A 69 -3.03 -5.85 -13.13
CA SER A 69 -1.79 -5.85 -12.35
C SER A 69 -0.68 -5.07 -13.03
N VAL A 70 0.02 -4.28 -12.24
CA VAL A 70 1.08 -3.40 -12.73
C VAL A 70 2.32 -3.47 -11.82
N SER A 71 3.49 -3.25 -12.43
CA SER A 71 4.79 -3.33 -11.77
C SER A 71 5.82 -2.45 -12.49
N ASN A 72 7.07 -2.47 -12.00
CA ASN A 72 8.23 -1.93 -12.70
C ASN A 72 8.11 -0.43 -13.04
N PHE A 73 7.72 0.37 -12.04
CA PHE A 73 7.62 1.83 -12.13
C PHE A 73 9.02 2.43 -12.33
N ARG A 74 9.20 3.26 -13.36
CA ARG A 74 10.48 3.93 -13.66
C ARG A 74 10.23 5.37 -14.06
N GLN A 75 11.13 6.27 -13.68
CA GLN A 75 11.14 7.63 -14.21
C GLN A 75 11.75 7.62 -15.62
N LEU A 76 11.07 8.20 -16.61
CA LEU A 76 11.62 8.41 -17.95
C LEU A 76 12.26 9.80 -18.08
N THR A 77 11.56 10.81 -17.58
CA THR A 77 12.00 12.23 -17.53
C THR A 77 11.44 12.85 -16.26
N ASP A 78 11.86 14.05 -15.88
CA ASP A 78 11.35 14.71 -14.66
C ASP A 78 9.82 14.88 -14.64
N SER A 79 9.16 14.83 -15.80
CA SER A 79 7.71 14.98 -15.94
C SER A 79 6.98 13.70 -16.38
N GLN A 80 7.70 12.58 -16.57
CA GLN A 80 7.14 11.34 -17.09
C GLN A 80 7.59 10.10 -16.33
N LEU A 81 6.63 9.22 -16.09
CA LEU A 81 6.81 7.91 -15.47
C LEU A 81 6.33 6.83 -16.45
N ILE A 82 6.91 5.64 -16.36
CA ILE A 82 6.45 4.46 -17.08
C ILE A 82 6.28 3.29 -16.10
N PHE A 83 5.30 2.44 -16.36
CA PHE A 83 5.15 1.17 -15.66
C PHE A 83 4.70 0.08 -16.62
N THR A 84 4.93 -1.17 -16.22
CA THR A 84 4.55 -2.35 -16.98
C THR A 84 3.21 -2.89 -16.47
N VAL A 85 2.33 -3.21 -17.41
CA VAL A 85 1.06 -3.91 -17.17
C VAL A 85 1.28 -5.39 -17.44
N GLU A 86 1.11 -6.19 -16.40
CA GLU A 86 1.27 -7.65 -16.41
C GLU A 86 -0.07 -8.33 -16.71
N ASN A 87 -1.13 -7.93 -16.02
CA ASN A 87 -2.50 -8.31 -16.33
C ASN A 87 -3.30 -7.08 -16.76
N GLU A 88 -3.88 -7.15 -17.95
CA GLU A 88 -4.44 -5.98 -18.63
C GLU A 88 -5.84 -5.61 -18.13
N GLY A 89 -6.69 -6.59 -17.83
CA GLY A 89 -8.08 -6.29 -17.45
C GLY A 89 -8.81 -5.41 -18.47
N GLN A 90 -9.70 -4.54 -17.98
CA GLN A 90 -10.30 -3.47 -18.79
C GLN A 90 -9.41 -2.21 -18.90
N LEU A 91 -8.31 -2.13 -18.13
CA LEU A 91 -7.47 -0.94 -18.03
C LEU A 91 -6.95 -0.48 -19.40
N ILE A 92 -6.46 -1.42 -20.22
CA ILE A 92 -5.83 -1.09 -21.50
C ILE A 92 -6.84 -0.53 -22.50
N ASP A 93 -8.02 -1.11 -22.58
CA ASP A 93 -9.05 -0.66 -23.51
C ASP A 93 -9.67 0.67 -23.08
N ASP A 94 -9.83 0.87 -21.78
CA ASP A 94 -10.25 2.16 -21.20
C ASP A 94 -9.24 3.28 -21.46
N ILE A 95 -7.93 2.99 -21.37
CA ILE A 95 -6.90 3.98 -21.71
C ILE A 95 -6.95 4.32 -23.19
N LYS A 96 -7.13 3.35 -24.09
CA LYS A 96 -7.31 3.62 -25.54
C LYS A 96 -8.54 4.49 -25.80
N GLY A 97 -9.64 4.23 -25.08
CA GLY A 97 -10.89 4.97 -25.20
C GLY A 97 -10.90 6.32 -24.46
N GLY A 98 -9.85 6.67 -23.72
CA GLY A 98 -9.78 7.89 -22.90
C GLY A 98 -10.58 7.83 -21.60
N VAL A 99 -11.31 6.75 -21.35
CA VAL A 99 -12.07 6.51 -20.11
C VAL A 99 -11.12 6.31 -18.93
N GLY A 100 -10.03 5.58 -19.15
CA GLY A 100 -9.04 5.26 -18.10
C GLY A 100 -8.37 6.50 -17.54
N ASN A 101 -8.13 7.52 -18.37
CA ASN A 101 -7.63 8.81 -17.92
C ASN A 101 -8.59 9.46 -16.89
N ARG A 102 -9.89 9.48 -17.19
CA ARG A 102 -10.87 10.09 -16.28
C ARG A 102 -11.01 9.30 -14.99
N LYS A 103 -11.11 7.97 -15.09
CA LYS A 103 -11.31 7.09 -13.94
C LYS A 103 -10.12 7.13 -12.98
N LEU A 104 -8.90 6.99 -13.51
CA LEU A 104 -7.68 7.03 -12.69
C LEU A 104 -7.48 8.40 -12.04
N ASN A 105 -7.70 9.50 -12.75
CA ASN A 105 -7.61 10.83 -12.13
C ASN A 105 -8.68 11.04 -11.07
N SER A 106 -9.93 10.61 -11.30
CA SER A 106 -10.99 10.67 -10.27
C SER A 106 -10.56 9.92 -9.01
N THR A 107 -10.03 8.69 -9.15
CA THR A 107 -9.54 7.92 -8.00
C THR A 107 -8.36 8.59 -7.31
N LEU A 108 -7.43 9.21 -8.04
CA LEU A 108 -6.33 9.98 -7.46
C LEU A 108 -6.85 11.17 -6.65
N GLN A 109 -7.86 11.87 -7.15
CA GLN A 109 -8.50 13.00 -6.47
C GLN A 109 -9.28 12.56 -5.22
N ASP A 110 -9.81 11.33 -5.22
CA ASP A 110 -10.52 10.72 -4.09
C ASP A 110 -9.59 10.05 -3.06
N LEU A 111 -8.27 10.03 -3.27
CA LEU A 111 -7.31 9.45 -2.33
C LEU A 111 -7.43 9.94 -0.88
N PRO A 112 -7.67 11.24 -0.59
CA PRO A 112 -7.84 11.71 0.79
C PRO A 112 -8.97 10.99 1.52
N SER A 113 -10.06 10.70 0.81
CA SER A 113 -11.23 10.01 1.34
C SER A 113 -10.99 8.50 1.42
N LEU A 114 -10.32 7.92 0.41
CA LEU A 114 -10.05 6.47 0.35
C LEU A 114 -9.03 6.01 1.40
N LEU A 115 -8.07 6.87 1.74
CA LEU A 115 -6.99 6.58 2.68
C LEU A 115 -7.12 7.31 4.01
N GLU A 116 -8.19 8.11 4.18
CA GLU A 116 -8.48 8.90 5.39
C GLU A 116 -7.30 9.78 5.85
N ASP A 117 -6.54 10.33 4.90
CA ASP A 117 -5.33 11.12 5.18
C ASP A 117 -5.26 12.38 4.31
N SER A 118 -5.29 13.54 4.97
CA SER A 118 -5.23 14.87 4.37
C SER A 118 -3.96 15.15 3.57
N PHE A 119 -2.87 14.39 3.80
CA PHE A 119 -1.67 14.46 2.98
C PHE A 119 -1.99 14.31 1.49
N PHE A 120 -2.95 13.46 1.15
CA PHE A 120 -3.29 13.17 -0.25
C PHE A 120 -4.09 14.30 -0.94
N ASN A 121 -4.43 15.39 -0.25
CA ASN A 121 -5.13 16.54 -0.88
C ASN A 121 -4.33 17.14 -2.04
N ILE A 122 -3.02 16.94 -2.04
CA ILE A 122 -2.10 17.30 -3.14
C ILE A 122 -2.48 16.70 -4.50
N PHE A 123 -3.29 15.64 -4.54
CA PHE A 123 -3.74 15.02 -5.79
C PHE A 123 -5.05 15.62 -6.33
N GLN A 124 -5.77 16.46 -5.57
CA GLN A 124 -7.05 17.02 -5.98
C GLN A 124 -6.95 17.94 -7.20
N GLU A 125 -5.84 18.68 -7.31
CA GLU A 125 -5.60 19.63 -8.41
C GLU A 125 -4.76 19.03 -9.55
N VAL A 126 -4.38 17.76 -9.43
CA VAL A 126 -3.46 17.11 -10.36
C VAL A 126 -4.25 16.39 -11.46
N HIS A 127 -3.82 16.61 -12.70
CA HIS A 127 -4.31 15.91 -13.87
C HIS A 127 -3.15 15.23 -14.59
N LEU A 128 -3.14 13.90 -14.55
CA LEU A 128 -2.14 13.07 -15.21
C LEU A 128 -2.67 12.51 -16.52
N SER A 129 -1.82 12.46 -17.53
CA SER A 129 -2.16 11.88 -18.84
C SER A 129 -1.55 10.49 -19.00
N PHE A 130 -2.40 9.50 -19.25
CA PHE A 130 -2.04 8.09 -19.42
C PHE A 130 -2.07 7.70 -20.90
N HIS A 131 -0.94 7.18 -21.39
CA HIS A 131 -0.76 6.77 -22.79
C HIS A 131 -0.15 5.39 -22.89
N LEU A 132 -0.68 4.56 -23.79
CA LEU A 132 -0.05 3.30 -24.15
C LEU A 132 1.25 3.57 -24.91
N GLU A 133 2.35 3.05 -24.38
CA GLU A 133 3.60 3.09 -25.10
C GLU A 133 3.59 2.01 -26.17
N ARG A 134 3.58 2.44 -27.44
CA ARG A 134 3.81 1.51 -28.55
C ARG A 134 5.26 1.10 -28.49
N GLN A 135 5.50 -0.19 -28.27
CA GLN A 135 6.83 -0.76 -28.51
C GLN A 135 7.18 -0.48 -29.96
N SER A 136 8.07 0.49 -30.20
CA SER A 136 8.63 0.69 -31.51
C SER A 136 9.42 -0.57 -31.83
N SER A 137 8.88 -1.42 -32.70
CA SER A 137 9.56 -2.64 -33.11
C SER A 137 10.82 -2.26 -33.88
N CYS A 138 11.94 -2.14 -33.19
CA CYS A 138 13.23 -2.44 -33.78
C CYS A 138 13.18 -3.93 -34.14
N ALA A 139 13.00 -4.21 -35.43
CA ALA A 139 12.98 -5.54 -35.98
C ALA A 139 14.25 -6.31 -35.58
N GLY A 140 14.06 -7.43 -34.89
CA GLY A 140 15.11 -8.34 -34.47
C GLY A 140 14.46 -9.53 -33.81
N GLY A 141 13.86 -10.39 -34.62
CA GLY A 141 13.04 -11.51 -34.15
C GLY A 141 13.84 -12.56 -33.42
N SER A 142 13.18 -13.25 -32.49
CA SER A 142 13.23 -14.70 -32.48
C SER A 142 11.99 -15.23 -31.79
N SER A 143 11.23 -15.99 -32.58
CA SER A 143 10.01 -16.69 -32.22
C SER A 143 10.38 -17.92 -31.41
N ILE A 144 9.88 -18.03 -30.18
CA ILE A 144 9.72 -19.33 -29.53
C ILE A 144 8.27 -19.44 -29.04
N LYS A 145 7.50 -20.21 -29.81
CA LYS A 145 6.22 -20.78 -29.43
C LYS A 145 6.46 -21.89 -28.42
N SER A 146 5.67 -21.95 -27.36
CA SER A 146 5.42 -23.17 -26.62
C SER A 146 3.93 -23.25 -26.31
N LYS A 147 3.40 -24.45 -26.49
CA LYS A 147 2.00 -24.85 -26.64
C LYS A 147 1.81 -26.04 -25.70
N GLU A 148 0.72 -26.09 -24.93
CA GLU A 148 -0.02 -27.27 -24.40
C GLU A 148 -0.92 -26.78 -23.24
N THR A 149 -2.26 -26.83 -23.31
CA THR A 149 -3.27 -27.92 -23.32
C THR A 149 -3.64 -28.46 -21.92
N ILE A 150 -4.73 -27.89 -21.38
CA ILE A 150 -5.95 -28.47 -20.74
C ILE A 150 -5.83 -29.77 -19.90
N GLU A 151 -6.32 -29.73 -18.64
CA GLU A 151 -7.40 -30.62 -18.14
C GLU A 151 -8.04 -30.14 -16.81
N GLN A 152 -9.37 -30.32 -16.73
CA GLN A 152 -10.29 -30.02 -15.62
C GLN A 152 -10.30 -31.16 -14.58
N VAL A 153 -10.59 -30.88 -13.30
CA VAL A 153 -11.33 -31.80 -12.40
C VAL A 153 -12.09 -31.01 -11.31
N ASP A 154 -13.39 -31.26 -11.22
CA ASP A 154 -14.35 -30.90 -10.15
C ASP A 154 -13.96 -31.44 -8.75
N THR A 155 -14.47 -30.88 -7.65
CA THR A 155 -15.27 -31.60 -6.61
C THR A 155 -15.72 -30.65 -5.47
N SER A 156 -16.91 -30.97 -4.96
CA SER A 156 -17.89 -30.41 -4.03
C SER A 156 -17.55 -30.07 -2.55
N VAL A 157 -18.27 -29.05 -2.04
CA VAL A 157 -19.14 -28.95 -0.81
C VAL A 157 -18.65 -29.38 0.59
N SER A 158 -18.74 -28.46 1.57
CA SER A 158 -19.21 -28.74 2.95
C SER A 158 -19.64 -27.49 3.74
N ASP A 159 -20.77 -27.62 4.44
CA ASP A 159 -21.46 -26.67 5.32
C ASP A 159 -20.81 -26.48 6.71
N VAL A 160 -21.11 -25.36 7.39
CA VAL A 160 -21.76 -25.27 8.74
C VAL A 160 -21.53 -23.88 9.44
N PRO A 161 -22.57 -23.22 10.03
CA PRO A 161 -22.56 -21.96 10.83
C PRO A 161 -22.24 -22.24 12.35
N PRO A 162 -22.28 -21.32 13.36
CA PRO A 162 -23.01 -20.04 13.43
C PRO A 162 -22.38 -18.86 14.21
N ASN A 163 -23.09 -17.74 14.06
CA ASN A 163 -23.00 -16.46 14.75
C ASN A 163 -23.28 -16.59 16.27
N THR A 164 -22.58 -15.84 17.11
CA THR A 164 -22.95 -15.66 18.52
C THR A 164 -22.66 -14.23 18.98
N ASN A 165 -23.75 -13.48 19.21
CA ASN A 165 -23.75 -12.17 19.83
C ASN A 165 -23.16 -12.26 21.25
N LYS A 166 -22.21 -11.38 21.60
CA LYS A 166 -21.80 -11.15 22.99
C LYS A 166 -21.94 -9.68 23.35
N THR A 167 -22.89 -9.45 24.24
CA THR A 167 -23.06 -8.26 25.07
C THR A 167 -21.76 -7.95 25.81
N THR A 168 -21.16 -6.78 25.56
CA THR A 168 -19.95 -6.30 26.23
C THR A 168 -20.28 -5.81 27.63
N SER A 169 -20.00 -6.62 28.64
CA SER A 169 -19.76 -6.14 30.00
C SER A 169 -18.39 -5.46 30.00
N ILE A 170 -18.35 -4.13 30.08
CA ILE A 170 -17.10 -3.35 30.04
C ILE A 170 -16.32 -3.68 31.32
N ASN A 171 -15.20 -4.38 31.15
CA ASN A 171 -14.30 -4.78 32.22
C ASN A 171 -13.38 -3.60 32.54
N ILE A 172 -13.42 -3.10 33.77
CA ILE A 172 -12.62 -1.93 34.23
C ILE A 172 -11.11 -2.17 34.05
N GLN A 173 -10.66 -3.43 34.04
CA GLN A 173 -9.28 -3.80 33.75
C GLN A 173 -8.89 -3.52 32.29
N GLU A 174 -9.78 -3.77 31.33
CA GLU A 174 -9.55 -3.48 29.90
C GLU A 174 -9.43 -1.97 29.65
N MET A 175 -10.15 -1.16 30.43
CA MET A 175 -10.06 0.31 30.36
C MET A 175 -8.72 0.83 30.91
N MET A 176 -8.19 0.24 31.99
CA MET A 176 -6.84 0.54 32.49
C MET A 176 -5.74 0.09 31.52
N ASP A 177 -5.94 -1.02 30.83
CA ASP A 177 -5.00 -1.56 29.85
C ASP A 177 -4.93 -0.69 28.57
N LEU A 178 -6.06 -0.08 28.17
CA LEU A 178 -6.14 0.91 27.08
C LEU A 178 -5.40 2.22 27.43
N ILE A 179 -5.54 2.71 28.66
CA ILE A 179 -4.85 3.93 29.10
C ILE A 179 -3.33 3.69 29.15
N ALA A 180 -2.89 2.51 29.63
CA ALA A 180 -1.47 2.15 29.65
C ALA A 180 -0.87 2.01 28.24
N GLN A 181 -1.66 1.60 27.25
CA GLN A 181 -1.25 1.52 25.84
C GLN A 181 -1.01 2.90 25.23
N ASP A 182 -1.93 3.83 25.47
CA ASP A 182 -1.93 5.18 24.86
C ASP A 182 -0.84 6.06 25.47
N ASP A 183 -0.69 6.01 26.80
CA ASP A 183 0.37 6.75 27.52
C ASP A 183 1.76 6.21 27.18
N GLY A 184 1.92 4.87 27.14
CA GLY A 184 3.21 4.24 26.83
C GLY A 184 3.66 4.48 25.39
N ALA A 185 2.74 4.52 24.43
CA ALA A 185 3.05 4.83 23.03
C ALA A 185 3.43 6.31 22.86
N SER A 186 2.67 7.22 23.46
CA SER A 186 2.92 8.67 23.39
C SER A 186 4.28 9.04 23.98
N LEU A 187 4.60 8.52 25.18
CA LEU A 187 5.91 8.76 25.82
C LEU A 187 7.09 8.21 25.02
N PHE A 188 6.89 7.09 24.31
CA PHE A 188 7.89 6.52 23.42
C PHE A 188 8.17 7.43 22.22
N GLU A 189 7.13 8.00 21.62
CA GLU A 189 7.23 8.93 20.49
C GLU A 189 7.85 10.27 20.89
N GLU A 190 7.58 10.75 22.11
CA GLU A 190 8.22 11.93 22.70
C GLU A 190 9.68 11.71 23.13
N GLY A 191 10.20 10.49 23.01
CA GLY A 191 11.58 10.15 23.41
C GLY A 191 11.81 10.07 24.92
N LYS A 192 10.74 10.07 25.73
CA LYS A 192 10.81 9.91 27.19
C LYS A 192 10.92 8.43 27.58
N TYR A 193 12.00 7.80 27.14
CA TYR A 193 12.18 6.34 27.23
C TYR A 193 12.17 5.78 28.65
N GLY A 194 12.61 6.56 29.65
CA GLY A 194 12.58 6.15 31.06
C GLY A 194 11.16 6.00 31.60
N GLU A 195 10.28 6.95 31.26
CA GLU A 195 8.88 6.95 31.69
C GLU A 195 8.08 5.92 30.88
N ALA A 196 8.30 5.84 29.57
CA ALA A 196 7.63 4.89 28.68
C ALA A 196 7.84 3.41 29.09
N LEU A 197 9.00 3.10 29.69
CA LEU A 197 9.38 1.73 30.04
C LEU A 197 8.39 1.07 30.99
N PHE A 198 7.95 1.78 32.03
CA PHE A 198 6.99 1.26 33.02
C PHE A 198 5.63 0.90 32.38
N TYR A 199 5.13 1.78 31.51
CA TYR A 199 3.85 1.59 30.82
C TYR A 199 3.94 0.44 29.80
N LEU A 200 5.02 0.38 29.03
CA LEU A 200 5.24 -0.70 28.05
C LEU A 200 5.44 -2.08 28.72
N GLU A 201 6.09 -2.16 29.89
CA GLU A 201 6.21 -3.41 30.65
C GLU A 201 4.86 -3.89 31.19
N THR A 202 4.01 -2.97 31.60
CA THR A 202 2.65 -3.27 32.07
C THR A 202 1.79 -3.76 30.92
N TYR A 203 1.83 -3.06 29.78
CA TYR A 203 1.12 -3.42 28.56
C TYR A 203 1.59 -4.76 27.96
N LEU A 204 2.88 -5.10 28.10
CA LEU A 204 3.40 -6.40 27.64
C LEU A 204 2.74 -7.60 28.35
N LYS A 205 2.22 -7.42 29.57
CA LYS A 205 1.57 -8.50 30.33
C LYS A 205 0.17 -8.81 29.82
N THR A 206 -0.49 -7.85 29.19
CA THR A 206 -1.89 -7.94 28.76
C THR A 206 -2.00 -8.25 27.27
N VAL A 207 -0.97 -7.91 26.49
CA VAL A 207 -0.98 -8.10 25.03
C VAL A 207 -0.47 -9.47 24.58
N SER A 208 -1.12 -10.03 23.55
CA SER A 208 -0.77 -11.31 22.93
C SER A 208 -0.65 -11.19 21.39
N GLY A 209 -0.05 -12.20 20.74
CA GLY A 209 0.09 -12.22 19.28
C GLY A 209 1.13 -11.22 18.72
N LEU A 210 0.83 -10.61 17.58
CA LEU A 210 1.75 -9.73 16.84
C LEU A 210 2.11 -8.46 17.60
N GLU A 211 1.15 -7.88 18.32
CA GLU A 211 1.33 -6.67 19.12
C GLU A 211 2.37 -6.87 20.23
N ARG A 212 2.44 -8.09 20.81
CA ARG A 212 3.48 -8.46 21.78
C ARG A 212 4.88 -8.27 21.23
N SER A 213 5.11 -8.63 19.98
CA SER A 213 6.43 -8.49 19.33
C SER A 213 6.80 -7.02 19.14
N LEU A 214 5.81 -6.18 18.80
CA LEU A 214 6.01 -4.73 18.67
C LEU A 214 6.34 -4.08 20.01
N VAL A 215 5.64 -4.46 21.09
CA VAL A 215 5.90 -3.95 22.45
C VAL A 215 7.28 -4.39 22.94
N GLN A 216 7.67 -5.64 22.69
CA GLN A 216 9.02 -6.13 23.01
C GLN A 216 10.11 -5.34 22.28
N LEU A 217 9.89 -4.99 21.02
CA LEU A 217 10.82 -4.15 20.24
C LEU A 217 10.91 -2.73 20.84
N LYS A 218 9.77 -2.10 21.17
CA LYS A 218 9.76 -0.78 21.83
C LYS A 218 10.50 -0.82 23.17
N LEU A 219 10.28 -1.84 23.99
CA LEU A 219 11.01 -2.03 25.26
C LEU A 219 12.52 -2.18 25.06
N ALA A 220 12.95 -2.97 24.07
CA ALA A 220 14.38 -3.13 23.77
C ALA A 220 15.04 -1.80 23.36
N LEU A 221 14.32 -0.97 22.61
CA LEU A 221 14.77 0.37 22.24
C LEU A 221 14.86 1.30 23.46
N CYS A 222 13.85 1.30 24.34
CA CYS A 222 13.89 2.05 25.59
C CYS A 222 15.08 1.64 26.46
N LEU A 223 15.28 0.34 26.68
CA LEU A 223 16.39 -0.18 27.48
C LEU A 223 17.76 0.18 26.90
N ARG A 224 17.89 0.24 25.57
CA ARG A 224 19.11 0.68 24.91
C ARG A 224 19.35 2.17 25.10
N ALA A 225 18.31 2.99 24.99
CA ALA A 225 18.40 4.44 25.16
C ALA A 225 18.72 4.83 26.60
N SER A 226 18.12 4.15 27.59
CA SER A 226 18.33 4.41 29.02
C SER A 226 19.67 3.94 29.57
N LYS A 227 20.48 3.21 28.79
CA LYS A 227 21.84 2.76 29.16
C LYS A 227 22.96 3.68 28.65
N ARG A 228 22.63 4.75 27.95
CA ARG A 228 23.56 5.80 27.51
C ARG A 228 23.50 6.97 28.48
#